data_AF-A0ABD3PHG2-F1
#
_entry.id   AF-A0ABD3PHG2-F1
#
_cell.length_a   1.000
_cell.length_b   1.000
_cell.length_c   1.000
_cell.angle_alpha   90.00
_cell.angle_beta   90.00
_cell.angle_gamma   90.00
#
_symmetry.space_group_name_H-M   'P 1'
#
loop_
_entity.id
_entity.type
_entity.pdbx_description
1 polymer ?
#
loop_
_entity_poly.entity_id
_entity_poly.type
_entity_poly.pdbx_seq_one_letter_code
_entity_poly.pdbx_strand_id
1 'polypeptide(L)'
;MKKFVKGESDSYIFHMSWTENKDNKVLFLRQLGEWYVIDKCIGKTTADIIGIGSSSENEALMLPCCATEPIFSCHYRDKPSKLPCTSSDTIDPHRRSFW
;
A
#
# COMPACT_ATOMS: atom_id res chain seq x y z
N MET A 1 -4.39 -15.29 -7.85
CA MET A 1 -4.28 -13.82 -7.80
C MET A 1 -5.55 -13.07 -8.20
N LYS A 2 -6.07 -13.16 -9.43
CA LYS A 2 -7.34 -12.48 -9.80
C LYS A 2 -8.50 -12.78 -8.86
N LYS A 3 -8.74 -14.06 -8.54
CA LYS A 3 -9.79 -14.50 -7.61
C LYS A 3 -9.61 -13.91 -6.20
N PHE A 4 -8.38 -13.95 -5.68
CA PHE A 4 -8.03 -13.35 -4.39
C PHE A 4 -8.32 -11.84 -4.37
N VAL A 5 -7.83 -11.09 -5.37
CA VAL A 5 -8.08 -9.64 -5.49
C VAL A 5 -9.57 -9.32 -5.52
N LYS A 6 -10.37 -10.15 -6.20
CA LYS A 6 -11.82 -10.00 -6.27
C LYS A 6 -12.55 -10.43 -4.99
N GLY A 7 -11.86 -10.96 -3.99
CA GLY A 7 -12.47 -11.51 -2.77
C GLY A 7 -13.15 -12.87 -2.98
N GLU A 8 -12.91 -13.56 -4.10
CA GLU A 8 -13.46 -14.89 -4.39
C GLU A 8 -12.68 -16.02 -3.70
N SER A 9 -11.63 -15.69 -2.93
CA SER A 9 -10.76 -16.65 -2.25
C SER A 9 -10.09 -16.04 -1.03
N ASP A 10 -10.20 -16.72 0.11
CA ASP A 10 -9.57 -16.34 1.40
C ASP A 10 -8.08 -16.75 1.51
N SER A 11 -7.40 -16.96 0.38
CA SER A 11 -6.00 -17.42 0.38
C SER A 11 -5.03 -16.27 0.68
N TYR A 12 -4.32 -16.34 1.81
CA TYR A 12 -3.28 -15.37 2.15
C TYR A 12 -1.93 -15.81 1.57
N ILE A 13 -1.55 -15.28 0.40
CA ILE A 13 -0.22 -15.49 -0.17
C ILE A 13 0.57 -14.18 -0.02
N PHE A 14 1.44 -14.12 0.98
CA PHE A 14 2.32 -12.97 1.22
C PHE A 14 3.76 -13.30 0.85
N HIS A 15 4.00 -13.60 -0.43
CA HIS A 15 5.35 -13.57 -0.98
C HIS A 15 5.47 -12.29 -1.81
N MET A 16 6.25 -11.32 -1.34
CA MET A 16 6.49 -10.03 -2.01
C MET A 16 8.00 -9.89 -2.26
N SER A 17 8.63 -10.92 -2.87
CA SER A 17 10.08 -10.92 -3.16
C SER A 17 10.42 -10.37 -4.56
N TRP A 18 9.47 -9.69 -5.21
CA TRP A 18 9.58 -9.24 -6.60
C TRP A 18 9.59 -7.72 -6.77
N THR A 19 9.58 -6.95 -5.67
CA THR A 19 9.70 -5.49 -5.73
C THR A 19 11.16 -5.10 -5.68
N GLU A 20 11.59 -4.24 -6.60
CA GLU A 20 12.99 -3.86 -6.77
C GLU A 20 13.60 -3.21 -5.52
N ASN A 21 12.82 -2.44 -4.78
CA ASN A 21 13.24 -1.74 -3.56
C ASN A 21 12.05 -1.42 -2.64
N LYS A 22 12.34 -0.79 -1.50
CA LYS A 22 11.34 -0.40 -0.49
C LYS A 22 10.28 0.55 -1.06
N ASP A 23 10.69 1.54 -1.85
CA ASP A 23 9.78 2.55 -2.40
C ASP A 23 8.80 1.89 -3.38
N ASN A 24 9.32 1.01 -4.24
CA ASN A 24 8.53 0.20 -5.14
C ASN A 24 7.52 -0.67 -4.36
N LYS A 25 7.94 -1.30 -3.25
CA LYS A 25 7.04 -2.10 -2.40
C LYS A 25 5.86 -1.31 -1.85
N VAL A 26 6.07 -0.04 -1.46
CA VAL A 26 4.98 0.84 -1.01
C VAL A 26 3.95 1.04 -2.12
N LEU A 27 4.37 1.23 -3.37
CA LEU A 27 3.46 1.37 -4.51
C LEU A 27 2.62 0.11 -4.72
N PHE A 28 3.22 -1.07 -4.61
CA PHE A 28 2.47 -2.33 -4.71
C PHE A 28 1.46 -2.48 -3.57
N LEU A 29 1.81 -2.12 -2.33
CA LEU A 29 0.88 -2.18 -1.21
C LEU A 29 -0.30 -1.22 -1.40
N ARG A 30 -0.06 0.01 -1.88
CA ARG A 30 -1.14 0.96 -2.23
C ARG A 30 -2.02 0.40 -3.33
N GLN A 31 -1.42 -0.13 -4.39
CA GLN A 31 -2.15 -0.68 -5.52
C GLN A 31 -2.97 -1.94 -5.13
N LEU A 32 -2.49 -2.75 -4.20
CA LEU A 32 -3.26 -3.89 -3.66
C LEU A 32 -4.35 -3.46 -2.66
N GLY A 33 -4.33 -2.21 -2.19
CA GLY A 33 -5.23 -1.75 -1.15
C GLY A 33 -4.86 -2.30 0.24
N GLU A 34 -3.55 -2.45 0.49
CA GLU A 34 -2.97 -2.99 1.72
C GLU A 34 -2.07 -1.95 2.42
N TRP A 35 -2.24 -0.66 2.09
CA TRP A 35 -1.47 0.45 2.66
C TRP A 35 -2.36 1.35 3.51
N TYR A 36 -2.07 1.46 4.81
CA TYR A 36 -2.88 2.21 5.77
C TYR A 36 -2.13 3.40 6.40
N VAL A 37 -0.85 3.59 6.05
CA VAL A 37 -0.02 4.65 6.66
C VAL A 37 -0.17 5.94 5.87
N ILE A 38 -0.56 7.01 6.56
CA ILE A 38 -0.69 8.35 5.98
C ILE A 38 0.70 8.92 5.70
N ASP A 39 0.89 9.52 4.51
CA ASP A 39 2.18 10.00 3.99
C ASP A 39 2.93 10.95 4.95
N LYS A 40 2.19 11.74 5.73
CA LYS A 40 2.76 12.67 6.71
C LYS A 40 3.58 11.98 7.80
N CYS A 41 3.42 10.68 8.01
CA CYS A 41 4.12 9.90 9.04
C CYS A 41 5.28 9.07 8.48
N ILE A 42 5.44 8.97 7.16
CA ILE A 42 6.50 8.18 6.55
C ILE A 42 7.85 8.86 6.81
N GLY A 43 8.79 8.12 7.41
CA GLY A 43 10.15 8.60 7.66
C GLY A 43 10.28 9.64 8.77
N LYS A 44 9.21 9.90 9.53
CA LYS A 44 9.23 10.82 10.68
C LYS A 44 9.39 10.08 11.99
N THR A 45 9.99 10.74 12.96
CA THR A 45 10.05 10.22 14.33
C THR A 45 8.73 10.46 15.05
N THR A 46 8.49 9.71 16.13
CA THR A 46 7.35 9.89 17.03
C THR A 46 7.24 11.33 17.55
N ALA A 47 8.39 11.94 17.86
CA ALA A 47 8.48 13.31 18.34
C ALA A 47 8.05 14.33 17.28
N ASP A 48 8.37 14.09 16.01
CA ASP A 48 7.96 14.97 14.90
C ASP A 48 6.45 14.89 14.59
N ILE A 49 5.82 13.78 14.96
CA ILE A 49 4.40 13.51 14.66
C ILE A 49 3.49 14.06 15.77
N ILE A 50 3.83 13.83 17.04
CA ILE A 50 2.96 14.16 18.17
C ILE A 50 3.41 15.44 18.91
N GLY A 51 4.67 15.85 18.73
CA GLY A 51 5.29 16.88 19.56
C GLY A 51 5.72 16.34 20.94
N ILE A 52 6.56 17.11 21.63
CA ILE A 52 7.07 16.76 22.96
C ILE A 52 5.92 16.97 23.97
N GLY A 53 5.15 15.93 24.32
CA GLY A 53 4.15 16.05 25.39
C GLY A 53 3.00 15.05 25.50
N SER A 54 2.83 14.08 24.59
CA SER A 54 1.72 13.11 24.73
C SER A 54 2.08 11.92 25.64
N SER A 55 1.32 11.75 26.71
CA SER A 55 1.55 10.75 27.77
C SER A 55 1.06 9.32 27.46
N SER A 56 0.81 8.97 26.19
CA SER A 56 0.49 7.60 25.76
C SER A 56 0.93 7.39 24.31
N GLU A 57 2.08 6.75 24.12
CA GLU A 57 2.79 6.71 22.81
C GLU A 57 2.00 5.94 21.72
N ASN A 58 1.20 4.95 22.09
CA ASN A 58 0.53 4.07 21.11
C ASN A 58 -0.78 4.65 20.56
N GLU A 59 -1.66 5.20 21.40
CA GLU A 59 -2.90 5.83 20.92
C GLU A 59 -2.64 7.14 20.18
N ALA A 60 -1.59 7.87 20.59
CA ALA A 60 -1.26 9.15 20.01
C ALA A 60 -0.74 9.05 18.56
N LEU A 61 -0.22 7.88 18.13
CA LEU A 61 0.21 7.65 16.74
C LEU A 61 -0.88 7.08 15.85
N MET A 62 -1.78 6.26 16.40
CA MET A 62 -2.84 5.60 15.63
C MET A 62 -3.74 6.62 14.93
N LEU A 63 -4.21 7.63 15.66
CA LEU A 63 -5.10 8.67 15.13
C LEU A 63 -4.47 9.50 13.99
N PRO A 64 -3.23 10.01 14.11
CA PRO A 64 -2.64 10.79 13.04
C PRO A 64 -2.09 9.94 11.89
N CYS A 65 -1.65 8.71 12.10
CA CYS A 65 -0.86 7.98 11.10
C CYS A 65 -1.56 6.82 10.42
N CYS A 66 -2.63 6.28 10.99
CA CYS A 66 -3.33 5.12 10.45
C CYS A 66 -4.67 5.55 9.85
N ALA A 67 -4.90 5.21 8.59
CA ALA A 67 -6.19 5.36 7.93
C ALA A 67 -7.11 4.18 8.27
N THR A 68 -8.42 4.44 8.37
CA THR A 68 -9.44 3.38 8.58
C THR A 68 -9.64 2.54 7.33
N GLU A 69 -9.53 3.16 6.15
CA GLU A 69 -9.61 2.51 4.84
C GLU A 69 -8.23 2.52 4.18
N PRO A 70 -7.90 1.51 3.35
CA PRO A 70 -6.62 1.48 2.68
C PRO A 70 -6.49 2.62 1.66
N ILE A 71 -5.32 3.26 1.67
CA ILE A 71 -4.94 4.31 0.75
C ILE A 71 -4.56 3.65 -0.58
N PHE A 72 -5.55 3.58 -1.48
CA PHE A 72 -5.40 3.00 -2.80
C PHE A 72 -4.92 4.03 -3.84
N SER A 73 -3.96 3.63 -4.64
CA SER A 73 -3.54 4.39 -5.83
C SER A 73 -3.05 3.43 -6.93
N CYS A 74 -3.36 3.78 -8.17
CA CYS A 74 -2.93 3.01 -9.33
C CYS A 74 -1.51 3.40 -9.77
N HIS A 75 -0.67 2.41 -10.02
CA HIS A 75 0.74 2.59 -10.40
C HIS A 75 1.12 1.81 -11.65
N TYR A 76 0.68 0.55 -11.76
CA TYR A 76 1.07 -0.37 -12.83
C TYR A 76 -0.11 -1.18 -13.35
N ARG A 77 -0.40 -1.08 -14.66
CA ARG A 77 -1.54 -1.78 -15.29
C ARG A 77 -1.32 -3.28 -15.50
N ASP A 78 -0.07 -3.71 -15.49
CA ASP A 78 0.39 -5.09 -15.72
C ASP A 78 0.55 -5.89 -14.41
N LYS A 79 0.34 -5.25 -13.25
CA LYS A 79 0.45 -5.87 -11.93
C LYS A 79 -0.89 -6.01 -11.24
N PRO A 80 -1.03 -6.94 -10.27
CA PRO A 80 -2.24 -7.05 -9.47
C PRO A 80 -2.60 -5.73 -8.80
N SER A 81 -3.89 -5.43 -8.71
CA SER A 81 -4.41 -4.21 -8.06
C SER A 81 -5.79 -4.48 -7.49
N LYS A 82 -6.24 -3.73 -6.47
CA LYS A 82 -7.61 -3.84 -5.92
C LYS A 82 -8.68 -3.52 -6.97
N LEU A 83 -8.44 -2.48 -7.78
CA LEU A 83 -9.30 -2.04 -8.88
C LEU A 83 -8.51 -1.98 -10.19
N PRO A 84 -9.14 -2.15 -11.37
CA PRO A 84 -8.47 -2.04 -12.66
C PRO A 84 -7.72 -0.72 -12.88
N CYS A 85 -6.40 -0.79 -13.06
CA CYS A 85 -5.53 0.38 -13.32
C CYS A 85 -5.26 0.54 -14.82
N THR A 86 -6.30 0.75 -15.63
CA THR A 86 -6.19 0.72 -17.11
C THR A 86 -5.33 1.83 -17.73
N SER A 87 -5.27 2.99 -17.06
CA SER A 87 -4.53 4.17 -17.53
C SER A 87 -3.09 4.27 -17.01
N SER A 88 -2.66 3.35 -16.15
CA SER A 88 -1.30 3.36 -15.58
C SER A 88 -0.27 2.79 -16.55
N ASP A 89 0.99 3.17 -16.36
CA ASP A 89 2.11 2.61 -17.11
C ASP A 89 2.33 1.12 -16.80
N THR A 90 3.18 0.46 -17.59
CA THR A 90 3.64 -0.90 -17.29
C THR A 90 4.98 -0.85 -16.59
N ILE A 91 5.19 -1.66 -15.55
CA ILE A 91 6.52 -1.84 -14.96
C ILE A 91 7.33 -2.91 -15.71
N ASP A 92 6.68 -3.97 -16.20
CA ASP A 92 7.33 -4.94 -17.06
C ASP A 92 6.96 -4.63 -18.53
N PRO A 93 7.91 -4.15 -19.36
CA PRO A 93 7.60 -3.83 -20.75
C PRO A 93 7.09 -5.06 -21.51
N HIS A 94 6.14 -4.84 -22.42
CA HIS A 94 5.49 -5.86 -23.25
C HIS A 94 4.65 -6.90 -22.50
N ARG A 95 4.39 -6.73 -21.20
CA ARG A 95 3.42 -7.58 -20.49
C ARG A 95 1.98 -7.12 -20.77
N ARG A 96 1.08 -8.10 -20.78
CA ARG A 96 -0.37 -7.85 -20.83
C ARG A 96 -0.84 -7.17 -19.54
N SER A 97 -1.95 -6.43 -19.63
CA SER A 97 -2.61 -5.94 -18.43
C SER A 97 -2.93 -7.10 -17.50
N PHE A 98 -2.87 -6.85 -16.20
CA PHE A 98 -3.27 -7.83 -15.21
C PHE A 98 -4.76 -8.16 -15.36
N TRP A 99 -5.61 -7.16 -15.64
CA TRP A 99 -7.06 -7.31 -15.64
C TRP A 99 -7.62 -7.96 -16.91
#